data_AF-A0A0B1RSH6-F1
#
_entry.id   AF-A0A0B1RSH6-F1
#
_cell.length_a   1.000
_cell.length_b   1.000
_cell.length_c   1.000
_cell.angle_alpha   90.00
_cell.angle_beta   90.00
_cell.angle_gamma   90.00
#
_symmetry.space_group_name_H-M   'P 1'
#
loop_
_entity.id
_entity.type
_entity.pdbx_description
1 polymer ?
#
loop_
_entity_poly.entity_id
_entity_poly.type
_entity_poly.pdbx_seq_one_letter_code
_entity_poly.pdbx_strand_id
1 'polypeptide(L)'
;MEDENEEELDDLIDDHDENDHMPEPLKTKKTKTALPITAKEDLQIPFIFKMPTNYDALVELLKKYPSQKIEVVLERLIKCHHPSLAEGNKKLLSKLFLYLLRFYDDLANSSPSEDTVKMLGSLIKVMYSLLK
;
A
#
# COMPACT_ATOMS: atom_id res chain seq x y z
N MET A 1 -37.08 13.24 -21.47
CA MET A 1 -38.19 12.35 -21.07
C MET A 1 -37.91 11.04 -21.75
N GLU A 2 -37.52 10.06 -20.95
CA GLU A 2 -37.67 8.62 -21.17
C GLU A 2 -37.21 8.02 -19.82
N ASP A 3 -38.17 8.00 -18.91
CA ASP A 3 -38.22 7.01 -17.84
C ASP A 3 -38.38 5.65 -18.50
N GLU A 4 -37.65 4.64 -18.03
CA GLU A 4 -38.19 3.29 -18.03
C GLU A 4 -37.68 2.53 -16.80
N ASN A 5 -38.66 1.87 -16.21
CA ASN A 5 -38.81 1.49 -14.82
C ASN A 5 -38.34 0.04 -14.60
N GLU A 6 -37.95 -0.25 -13.35
CA GLU A 6 -38.11 -1.50 -12.59
C GLU A 6 -38.08 -2.87 -13.29
N GLU A 7 -37.11 -3.71 -12.89
CA GLU A 7 -37.43 -5.09 -12.48
C GLU A 7 -36.79 -5.40 -11.11
N GLU A 8 -37.69 -5.59 -10.15
CA GLU A 8 -37.55 -6.06 -8.77
C GLU A 8 -37.88 -7.56 -8.75
N LEU A 9 -36.96 -8.43 -8.33
CA LEU A 9 -37.22 -9.82 -7.86
C LEU A 9 -35.88 -10.50 -7.52
N ASP A 10 -35.68 -11.33 -6.51
CA ASP A 10 -36.30 -11.67 -5.22
C ASP A 10 -35.31 -12.67 -4.59
N ASP A 11 -35.41 -12.80 -3.28
CA ASP A 11 -34.61 -13.64 -2.40
C ASP A 11 -34.50 -15.11 -2.85
N LEU A 12 -33.30 -15.66 -2.67
CA LEU A 12 -33.14 -17.07 -2.32
C LEU A 12 -32.05 -17.18 -1.25
N ILE A 13 -32.49 -16.94 -0.02
CA ILE A 13 -31.95 -17.58 1.16
C ILE A 13 -32.26 -19.08 1.01
N ASP A 14 -31.24 -19.93 1.03
CA ASP A 14 -31.41 -21.29 1.50
C ASP A 14 -30.46 -21.53 2.66
N ASP A 15 -31.08 -21.94 3.75
CA ASP A 15 -30.56 -22.12 5.08
C ASP A 15 -30.16 -23.61 5.25
N HIS A 16 -29.42 -23.89 6.31
CA HIS A 16 -29.00 -25.22 6.81
C HIS A 16 -27.69 -25.80 6.26
N ASP A 17 -26.65 -25.77 7.12
CA ASP A 17 -26.47 -26.94 8.00
C ASP A 17 -25.82 -26.52 9.32
N GLU A 18 -26.41 -26.98 10.41
CA GLU A 18 -25.96 -26.78 11.78
C GLU A 18 -24.66 -27.57 12.02
N ASN A 19 -23.68 -26.95 12.67
CA ASN A 19 -22.78 -27.72 13.51
C ASN A 19 -22.51 -26.99 14.83
N ASP A 20 -23.21 -27.50 15.82
CA ASP A 20 -23.22 -27.15 17.21
C ASP A 20 -21.95 -27.69 17.90
N HIS A 21 -21.03 -26.81 18.31
CA HIS A 21 -20.16 -27.12 19.44
C HIS A 21 -19.76 -25.86 20.23
N MET A 22 -20.15 -25.86 21.50
CA MET A 22 -20.00 -24.81 22.51
C MET A 22 -18.56 -24.26 22.71
N PRO A 23 -18.44 -23.06 23.31
CA PRO A 23 -17.18 -22.35 23.56
C PRO A 23 -16.62 -22.59 24.98
N GLU A 24 -15.29 -22.42 25.16
CA GLU A 24 -14.58 -21.87 26.37
C GLU A 24 -13.04 -22.16 26.32
N PRO A 25 -12.15 -21.50 27.11
CA PRO A 25 -11.91 -20.07 27.29
C PRO A 25 -10.41 -19.67 27.13
N LEU A 26 -10.16 -18.35 27.16
CA LEU A 26 -8.88 -17.63 27.06
C LEU A 26 -7.67 -18.24 27.80
N LYS A 27 -6.48 -18.24 27.15
CA LYS A 27 -5.19 -17.95 27.81
C LYS A 27 -4.21 -17.18 26.91
N THR A 28 -3.89 -15.98 27.38
CA THR A 28 -2.79 -15.09 26.99
C THR A 28 -1.43 -15.77 27.04
N LYS A 29 -0.66 -15.73 25.94
CA LYS A 29 0.82 -15.81 25.99
C LYS A 29 1.45 -14.89 24.95
N LYS A 30 2.03 -13.80 25.45
CA LYS A 30 3.03 -12.99 24.73
C LYS A 30 4.28 -13.85 24.56
N THR A 31 4.58 -14.26 23.34
CA THR A 31 5.90 -14.78 22.98
C THR A 31 6.43 -13.95 21.83
N LYS A 32 7.35 -13.04 22.16
CA LYS A 32 8.24 -12.38 21.21
C LYS A 32 9.22 -13.44 20.72
N THR A 33 8.89 -14.10 19.63
CA THR A 33 9.84 -14.93 18.90
C THR A 33 10.32 -14.08 17.72
N ALA A 34 11.45 -13.40 17.93
CA ALA A 34 12.24 -12.85 16.84
C ALA A 34 12.77 -14.05 16.04
N LEU A 35 12.14 -14.32 14.91
CA LEU A 35 12.64 -15.28 13.94
C LEU A 35 13.67 -14.58 13.04
N PRO A 36 14.79 -15.26 12.70
CA PRO A 36 15.87 -14.69 11.94
C PRO A 36 15.44 -14.50 10.48
N ILE A 37 15.57 -13.27 9.98
CA ILE A 37 15.31 -12.92 8.58
C ILE A 37 16.49 -13.45 7.76
N THR A 38 16.37 -14.67 7.26
CA THR A 38 17.20 -15.17 6.16
C THR A 38 16.40 -16.22 5.37
N ALA A 39 15.50 -15.75 4.53
CA ALA A 39 15.04 -16.48 3.38
C ALA A 39 15.00 -15.49 2.22
N LYS A 40 15.48 -15.91 1.06
CA LYS A 40 15.30 -15.21 -0.21
C LYS A 40 13.80 -15.25 -0.53
N GLU A 41 13.04 -14.40 0.13
CA GLU A 41 11.65 -14.18 -0.17
C GLU A 41 11.64 -13.51 -1.54
N ASP A 42 11.00 -14.12 -2.52
CA ASP A 42 10.38 -13.35 -3.58
C ASP A 42 9.60 -12.24 -2.88
N LEU A 43 10.15 -11.02 -2.86
CA LEU A 43 9.60 -9.88 -2.13
C LEU A 43 8.22 -9.59 -2.72
N GLN A 44 7.21 -10.30 -2.24
CA GLN A 44 5.83 -10.16 -2.65
C GLN A 44 5.42 -8.79 -2.14
N ILE A 45 5.11 -7.91 -3.08
CA ILE A 45 4.63 -6.58 -2.76
C ILE A 45 3.22 -6.78 -2.19
N PRO A 46 2.90 -6.28 -0.98
CA PRO A 46 1.53 -6.30 -0.46
C PRO A 46 0.58 -5.53 -1.36
N PHE A 47 -0.70 -5.90 -1.38
CA PHE A 47 -1.74 -5.12 -2.07
C PHE A 47 -2.16 -3.89 -1.27
N ILE A 48 -2.13 -4.00 0.06
CA ILE A 48 -2.53 -2.94 0.99
C ILE A 48 -1.30 -2.35 1.65
N PHE A 49 -1.18 -1.04 1.60
CA PHE A 49 -0.16 -0.28 2.30
C PHE A 49 -0.79 0.72 3.25
N LYS A 50 -0.13 0.96 4.38
CA LYS A 50 -0.42 2.10 5.26
C LYS A 50 0.42 3.30 4.83
N MET A 51 -0.15 4.50 4.91
CA MET A 51 0.59 5.73 4.61
C MET A 51 1.81 5.89 5.55
N PRO A 52 3.01 6.17 5.02
CA PRO A 52 4.15 6.53 5.85
C PRO A 52 3.85 7.74 6.75
N THR A 53 4.17 7.63 8.04
CA THR A 53 3.86 8.68 9.03
C THR A 53 4.81 9.87 8.92
N ASN A 54 6.05 9.61 8.52
CA ASN A 54 7.14 10.57 8.35
C ASN A 54 8.07 10.18 7.18
N TYR A 55 9.08 11.02 6.92
CA TYR A 55 10.05 10.81 5.85
C TYR A 55 10.86 9.52 6.03
N ASP A 56 11.37 9.26 7.23
CA ASP A 56 12.20 8.08 7.50
C ASP A 56 11.42 6.78 7.27
N ALA A 57 10.13 6.75 7.64
CA ALA A 57 9.24 5.61 7.37
C ALA A 57 9.05 5.37 5.87
N LEU A 58 9.03 6.43 5.03
CA LEU A 58 9.04 6.27 3.58
C LEU A 58 10.36 5.66 3.11
N VAL A 59 11.50 6.18 3.59
CA VAL A 59 12.82 5.66 3.21
C VAL A 59 12.96 4.19 3.60
N GLU A 60 12.52 3.80 4.79
CA GLU A 60 12.49 2.40 5.22
C GLU A 60 11.57 1.54 4.36
N LEU A 61 10.42 2.05 3.94
CA LEU A 61 9.53 1.35 3.01
C LEU A 61 10.22 1.10 1.67
N LEU A 62 10.88 2.12 1.12
CA LEU A 62 11.55 2.02 -0.18
C LEU A 62 12.76 1.08 -0.14
N LYS A 63 13.56 1.11 0.94
CA LYS A 63 14.74 0.23 1.09
C LYS A 63 14.40 -1.26 1.19
N LYS A 64 13.15 -1.63 1.50
CA LYS A 64 12.71 -3.04 1.57
C LYS A 64 12.60 -3.70 0.20
N TYR A 65 12.52 -2.93 -0.87
CA TYR A 65 12.28 -3.46 -2.22
C TYR A 65 13.41 -3.04 -3.18
N PRO A 66 13.74 -3.87 -4.17
CA PRO A 66 14.68 -3.48 -5.22
C PRO A 66 14.09 -2.36 -6.08
N SER A 67 14.96 -1.56 -6.70
CA SER A 67 14.61 -0.40 -7.55
C SER A 67 13.49 -0.71 -8.57
N GLN A 68 13.55 -1.89 -9.19
CA GLN A 68 12.58 -2.38 -10.18
C GLN A 68 11.15 -2.54 -9.63
N LYS A 69 10.99 -2.75 -8.31
CA LYS A 69 9.70 -2.97 -7.64
C LYS A 69 9.12 -1.70 -7.02
N ILE A 70 9.90 -0.63 -6.94
CA ILE A 70 9.50 0.60 -6.23
C ILE A 70 8.31 1.28 -6.88
N GLU A 71 8.27 1.32 -8.21
CA GLU A 71 7.16 1.90 -8.95
C GLU A 71 5.83 1.24 -8.53
N VAL A 72 5.80 -0.10 -8.47
CA VAL A 72 4.62 -0.86 -8.04
C VAL A 72 4.27 -0.64 -6.57
N VAL A 73 5.27 -0.54 -5.68
CA VAL A 73 5.05 -0.23 -4.25
C VAL A 73 4.34 1.12 -4.11
N LEU A 74 4.84 2.14 -4.80
CA LEU A 74 4.32 3.49 -4.74
C LEU A 74 2.93 3.59 -5.40
N GLU A 75 2.72 2.95 -6.56
CA GLU A 75 1.40 2.91 -7.19
C GLU A 75 0.33 2.30 -6.29
N ARG A 76 0.65 1.19 -5.62
CA ARG A 76 -0.30 0.56 -4.69
C ARG A 76 -0.54 1.43 -3.47
N LEU A 77 0.49 2.06 -2.93
CA LEU A 77 0.36 3.01 -1.83
C LEU A 77 -0.58 4.17 -2.21
N ILE A 78 -0.46 4.71 -3.42
CA ILE A 78 -1.31 5.78 -3.94
C ILE A 78 -2.75 5.29 -4.13
N LYS A 79 -2.95 4.12 -4.75
CA LYS A 79 -4.28 3.52 -4.95
C LYS A 79 -5.00 3.25 -3.62
N CYS A 80 -4.28 2.75 -2.60
CA CYS A 80 -4.84 2.54 -1.26
C CYS A 80 -5.32 3.83 -0.58
N HIS A 81 -4.79 4.98 -0.99
CA HIS A 81 -5.12 6.29 -0.43
C HIS A 81 -5.63 7.24 -1.52
N HIS A 82 -6.35 6.72 -2.51
CA HIS A 82 -6.93 7.55 -3.55
C HIS A 82 -7.92 8.56 -2.93
N PRO A 83 -7.98 9.83 -3.41
CA PRO A 83 -8.85 10.85 -2.82
C PRO A 83 -10.34 10.48 -2.79
N SER A 84 -10.80 9.62 -3.70
CA SER A 84 -12.19 9.15 -3.73
C SER A 84 -12.55 8.13 -2.62
N LEU A 85 -11.56 7.54 -1.94
CA LEU A 85 -11.80 6.49 -0.94
C LEU A 85 -12.13 7.04 0.45
N ALA A 86 -11.55 8.19 0.82
CA ALA A 86 -11.79 8.80 2.12
C ALA A 86 -11.43 10.30 2.11
N GLU A 87 -12.22 11.10 2.82
CA GLU A 87 -11.90 12.50 3.08
C GLU A 87 -10.59 12.59 3.88
N GLY A 88 -9.65 13.41 3.41
CA GLY A 88 -8.30 13.54 3.99
C GLY A 88 -7.19 12.79 3.25
N ASN A 89 -7.52 11.81 2.41
CA ASN A 89 -6.53 11.10 1.59
C ASN A 89 -5.74 12.06 0.67
N LYS A 90 -6.39 13.09 0.12
CA LYS A 90 -5.72 14.14 -0.65
C LYS A 90 -4.56 14.78 0.13
N LYS A 91 -4.75 15.10 1.41
CA LYS A 91 -3.71 15.68 2.27
C LYS A 91 -2.58 14.70 2.52
N LEU A 92 -2.89 13.41 2.69
CA LEU A 92 -1.88 12.36 2.82
C LEU A 92 -1.04 12.24 1.55
N LEU A 93 -1.66 12.24 0.37
CA LEU A 93 -0.95 12.19 -0.91
C LEU A 93 -0.11 13.44 -1.16
N SER A 94 -0.58 14.64 -0.81
CA SER A 94 0.23 15.86 -0.87
C SER A 94 1.46 15.77 0.04
N LYS A 95 1.32 15.21 1.23
CA LYS A 95 2.44 14.99 2.15
C LYS A 95 3.41 13.93 1.62
N LEU A 96 2.91 12.85 1.03
CA LEU A 96 3.71 11.83 0.35
C LEU A 96 4.51 12.43 -0.81
N PHE A 97 3.91 13.31 -1.62
CA PHE A 97 4.61 14.00 -2.70
C PHE A 97 5.83 14.77 -2.20
N LEU A 98 5.71 15.51 -1.09
CA LEU A 98 6.83 16.23 -0.49
C LEU A 98 7.94 15.28 -0.02
N TYR A 99 7.57 14.11 0.51
CA TYR A 99 8.55 13.10 0.92
C TYR A 99 9.26 12.46 -0.27
N LEU A 100 8.54 12.18 -1.37
CA LEU A 100 9.13 11.68 -2.60
C LEU A 100 10.07 12.70 -3.23
N LEU A 101 9.71 13.98 -3.21
CA LEU A 101 10.55 15.06 -3.71
C LEU A 101 11.85 15.18 -2.92
N ARG A 102 11.77 15.11 -1.57
CA ARG A 102 12.95 15.08 -0.71
C ARG A 102 13.82 13.84 -0.97
N PHE A 103 13.20 12.67 -1.12
CA PHE A 103 13.92 11.44 -1.41
C PHE A 103 14.61 11.47 -2.78
N TYR A 104 13.95 12.09 -3.77
CA TYR A 104 14.54 12.33 -5.08
C TYR A 104 15.79 13.21 -4.99
N ASP A 105 15.74 14.29 -4.21
CA ASP A 105 16.89 15.18 -3.99
C ASP A 105 18.04 14.44 -3.27
N ASP A 106 17.76 13.71 -2.20
CA ASP A 106 18.76 12.89 -1.50
C ASP A 106 19.43 11.87 -2.45
N LEU A 107 18.64 11.25 -3.34
CA LEU A 107 19.13 10.29 -4.32
C LEU A 107 19.95 10.95 -5.43
N ALA A 108 19.54 12.13 -5.89
CA ALA A 108 20.24 12.90 -6.91
C ALA A 108 21.61 13.43 -6.43
N ASN A 109 21.73 13.73 -5.13
CA ASN A 109 23.00 14.14 -4.50
C ASN A 109 23.89 12.95 -4.11
N SER A 110 23.41 11.71 -4.23
CA SER A 110 24.19 10.50 -3.96
C SER A 110 25.09 10.12 -5.14
N SER A 111 26.02 9.17 -4.93
CA SER A 111 26.89 8.68 -6.00
C SER A 111 26.08 8.07 -7.15
N PRO A 112 26.27 8.54 -8.40
CA PRO A 112 25.49 8.04 -9.53
C PRO A 112 25.82 6.57 -9.82
N SER A 113 24.78 5.77 -10.03
CA SER A 113 24.85 4.37 -10.44
C SER A 113 23.65 4.06 -11.34
N GLU A 114 23.69 2.93 -12.04
CA GLU A 114 22.56 2.52 -12.90
C GLU A 114 21.25 2.39 -12.11
N ASP A 115 21.31 1.86 -10.88
CA ASP A 115 20.15 1.71 -10.01
C ASP A 115 19.60 3.04 -9.52
N THR A 116 20.46 4.00 -9.16
CA THR A 116 20.01 5.32 -8.72
C THR A 116 19.34 6.08 -9.86
N VAL A 117 19.87 6.00 -11.09
CA VAL A 117 19.25 6.61 -12.28
C VAL A 117 17.88 5.99 -12.58
N LYS A 118 17.76 4.66 -12.55
CA LYS A 118 16.45 3.97 -12.72
C LYS A 118 15.45 4.40 -11.66
N MET A 119 15.88 4.46 -10.41
CA MET A 119 15.05 4.86 -9.28
C MET A 119 14.57 6.32 -9.41
N LEU A 120 15.45 7.25 -9.79
CA LEU A 120 15.07 8.64 -10.10
C LEU A 120 13.98 8.70 -11.19
N GLY A 121 14.14 7.91 -12.26
CA GLY A 121 13.15 7.80 -13.33
C GLY A 121 11.78 7.31 -12.84
N SER A 122 11.75 6.24 -12.04
CA SER A 122 10.50 5.75 -11.45
C SER A 122 9.86 6.75 -10.49
N LEU A 123 10.64 7.46 -9.68
CA LEU A 123 10.13 8.50 -8.78
C LEU A 123 9.46 9.64 -9.56
N ILE A 124 10.04 10.10 -10.68
CA ILE A 124 9.45 11.15 -11.51
C ILE A 124 8.08 10.74 -12.05
N LYS A 125 7.95 9.51 -12.57
CA LYS A 125 6.66 9.00 -13.05
C LYS A 125 5.60 8.98 -11.96
N VAL A 126 5.96 8.48 -10.78
CA VAL A 126 5.07 8.45 -9.61
C VAL A 126 4.67 9.86 -9.19
N MET A 127 5.62 10.78 -9.06
CA MET A 127 5.35 12.17 -8.71
C MET A 127 4.43 12.85 -9.73
N TYR A 128 4.62 12.60 -11.03
CA TYR A 128 3.72 13.10 -12.07
C TYR A 128 2.30 12.54 -11.93
N SER A 129 2.15 11.27 -11.55
CA SER A 129 0.83 10.67 -11.30
C SER A 129 0.09 11.30 -10.12
N LEU A 130 0.81 11.80 -9.12
CA LEU A 130 0.25 12.48 -7.94
C LEU A 130 -0.21 13.93 -8.22
N LEU A 131 0.23 14.52 -9.34
CA LEU A 131 -0.13 15.88 -9.74
C LEU A 131 -1.36 15.95 -10.64
N LYS A 132 -1.84 14.80 -11.13
CA LYS A 132 -3.08 14.69 -11.91
C LYS A 132 -4.29 14.65 -10.98
#